data_AF-A0A351LZL4-F1
#
_entry.id   AF-A0A351LZL4-F1
#
_cell.length_a   1.000
_cell.length_b   1.000
_cell.length_c   1.000
_cell.angle_alpha   90.00
_cell.angle_beta   90.00
_cell.angle_gamma   90.00
#
_symmetry.space_group_name_H-M   'P 1'
#
loop_
_entity.id
_entity.type
_entity.pdbx_description
1 polymer ?
#
loop_
_entity_poly.entity_id
_entity_poly.type
_entity_poly.pdbx_seq_one_letter_code
_entity_poly.pdbx_strand_id
1 'polypeptide(L)'
;RLLGAGRLRRLATVDLPLMAPGLAAGAGLVMLSTMKELPATLLASPIGFRTLSTQIWNTYEALFLPEMAILAMVLLCISAVLTWLLVVRQSEHLR
;
A
#
# COMPACT_ATOMS: atom_id res chain seq x y z
N ARG A 1 14.60 -18.87 24.28
CA ARG A 1 15.04 -20.28 24.37
C ARG A 1 15.24 -20.72 25.82
N LEU A 2 15.84 -19.89 26.68
CA LEU A 2 16.02 -20.16 28.11
C LEU A 2 14.71 -20.46 28.87
N LEU A 3 13.59 -19.82 28.49
CA LEU A 3 12.28 -20.02 29.12
C LEU A 3 11.45 -21.21 28.56
N GLY A 4 12.06 -22.15 27.83
CA GLY A 4 11.36 -23.34 27.31
C GLY A 4 10.27 -23.09 26.25
N ALA A 5 10.08 -21.85 25.78
CA ALA A 5 9.07 -21.54 24.76
C ALA A 5 9.41 -22.17 23.39
N GLY A 6 8.44 -22.88 22.82
CA GLY A 6 8.52 -23.46 21.47
C GLY A 6 8.63 -22.39 20.36
N ARG A 7 9.05 -22.80 19.15
CA ARG A 7 9.36 -21.89 18.03
C ARG A 7 8.17 -20.99 17.64
N LEU A 8 6.98 -21.56 17.49
CA LEU A 8 5.77 -20.79 17.14
C LEU A 8 5.39 -19.77 18.23
N ARG A 9 5.48 -20.17 19.51
CA ARG A 9 5.17 -19.29 20.64
C ARG A 9 6.12 -18.10 20.66
N ARG A 10 7.43 -18.34 20.50
CA ARG A 10 8.44 -17.29 20.43
C ARG A 10 8.19 -16.34 19.25
N LEU A 11 7.89 -16.90 18.07
CA LEU A 11 7.60 -16.10 16.89
C LEU A 11 6.44 -15.15 17.18
N ALA A 12 5.32 -15.64 17.72
CA ALA A 12 4.14 -14.83 17.98
C ALA A 12 4.30 -13.82 19.13
N THR A 13 5.06 -14.15 20.18
CA THR A 13 5.13 -13.29 21.39
C THR A 13 6.35 -12.38 21.45
N VAL A 14 7.40 -12.66 20.69
CA VAL A 14 8.66 -11.90 20.72
C VAL A 14 8.99 -11.37 19.34
N ASP A 15 9.18 -12.25 18.37
CA ASP A 15 9.75 -11.84 17.08
C ASP A 15 8.72 -11.03 16.25
N LEU A 16 7.45 -11.44 16.18
CA LEU A 16 6.37 -10.73 15.47
C LEU A 16 6.10 -9.31 16.02
N PRO A 17 5.87 -9.11 17.33
CA PRO A 17 5.64 -7.78 17.88
C PRO A 17 6.83 -6.84 17.69
N LEU A 18 8.05 -7.39 17.75
CA LEU A 18 9.27 -6.62 17.57
C LEU A 18 9.48 -6.21 16.10
N MET A 19 9.07 -7.07 15.15
CA MET A 19 9.13 -6.80 13.71
C MET A 19 7.89 -6.06 13.17
N ALA A 20 6.78 -6.04 13.92
CA ALA A 20 5.50 -5.45 13.53
C ALA A 20 5.61 -4.02 12.96
N PRO A 21 6.37 -3.07 13.54
CA PRO A 21 6.52 -1.76 12.95
C PRO A 21 7.18 -1.81 11.55
N GLY A 22 8.28 -2.53 11.41
CA GLY A 22 8.95 -2.70 10.11
C GLY A 22 8.09 -3.41 9.08
N LEU A 23 7.32 -4.43 9.49
CA LEU A 23 6.36 -5.12 8.62
C LEU A 23 5.23 -4.20 8.17
N ALA A 24 4.72 -3.35 9.06
CA ALA A 24 3.69 -2.37 8.71
C ALA A 24 4.19 -1.32 7.71
N ALA A 25 5.43 -0.83 7.88
CA ALA A 25 6.06 0.06 6.91
C ALA A 25 6.24 -0.62 5.54
N GLY A 26 6.76 -1.86 5.52
CA GLY A 26 6.91 -2.65 4.30
C GLY A 26 5.57 -2.94 3.60
N ALA A 27 4.55 -3.32 4.36
CA ALA A 27 3.19 -3.53 3.84
C ALA A 27 2.61 -2.24 3.23
N GLY A 28 2.85 -1.09 3.86
CA GLY A 28 2.47 0.22 3.32
C GLY A 28 3.12 0.53 1.98
N LEU A 29 4.43 0.24 1.84
CA LEU A 29 5.15 0.43 0.58
C LEU A 29 4.63 -0.50 -0.53
N VAL A 30 4.34 -1.76 -0.22
CA VAL A 30 3.76 -2.71 -1.18
C VAL A 30 2.36 -2.27 -1.60
N MET A 31 1.52 -1.83 -0.66
CA MET A 31 0.19 -1.30 -0.95
C MET A 31 0.29 -0.08 -1.87
N LEU A 32 1.17 0.88 -1.56
CA LEU A 32 1.40 2.05 -2.41
C LEU A 32 1.87 1.65 -3.82
N SER A 33 2.77 0.67 -3.93
CA SER A 33 3.27 0.22 -5.22
C SER A 33 2.18 -0.42 -6.07
N THR A 34 1.36 -1.27 -5.47
CA THR A 34 0.30 -2.01 -6.16
C THR A 34 -0.91 -1.13 -6.50
N MET A 35 -1.23 -0.15 -5.66
CA MET A 35 -2.37 0.77 -5.88
C MET A 35 -2.26 1.57 -7.18
N LYS A 36 -1.05 1.98 -7.58
CA LYS A 36 -0.78 2.70 -8.83
C LYS A 36 -0.41 1.80 -10.02
N GLU A 37 -0.46 0.48 -9.83
CA GLU A 37 0.00 -0.45 -10.85
C GLU A 37 -1.04 -0.60 -11.98
N LEU A 38 -0.65 -0.16 -13.16
CA LEU A 38 -1.52 -0.15 -14.33
C LEU A 38 -1.37 -1.41 -15.21
N PRO A 39 -0.16 -1.85 -15.60
CA PRO A 39 -0.02 -2.98 -16.54
C PRO A 39 -0.65 -4.27 -16.02
N ALA A 40 -0.39 -4.62 -14.76
CA ALA A 40 -0.96 -5.81 -14.15
C ALA A 40 -2.50 -5.75 -14.08
N THR A 41 -3.06 -4.57 -13.78
CA THR A 41 -4.52 -4.42 -13.68
C THR A 41 -5.19 -4.44 -15.05
N LEU A 42 -4.56 -3.89 -16.09
CA LEU A 42 -5.09 -4.01 -17.47
C LEU A 42 -5.11 -5.46 -17.97
N LEU A 43 -4.14 -6.28 -17.57
CA LEU A 43 -4.03 -7.66 -18.03
C LEU A 43 -4.84 -8.66 -17.21
N ALA A 44 -4.95 -8.46 -15.89
CA ALA A 44 -5.52 -9.43 -14.96
C ALA A 44 -6.86 -9.03 -14.35
N SER A 45 -7.35 -7.81 -14.59
CA SER A 45 -8.63 -7.35 -14.04
C SER A 45 -9.81 -8.18 -14.59
N PRO A 46 -10.74 -8.63 -13.74
CA PRO A 46 -12.01 -9.19 -14.19
C PRO A 46 -12.80 -8.19 -15.04
N ILE A 47 -13.67 -8.71 -15.91
CA ILE A 47 -14.55 -7.90 -16.74
C ILE A 47 -15.49 -7.08 -15.85
N GLY A 48 -15.58 -5.78 -16.11
CA GLY A 48 -16.42 -4.84 -15.34
C GLY A 48 -15.77 -4.32 -14.05
N PHE A 49 -14.60 -4.82 -13.67
CA PHE A 49 -13.85 -4.27 -12.54
C PHE A 49 -12.97 -3.10 -13.00
N ARG A 50 -13.08 -1.95 -12.34
CA ARG A 50 -12.28 -0.75 -12.64
C ARG A 50 -11.57 -0.30 -11.38
N THR A 51 -10.25 -0.17 -11.45
CA THR A 51 -9.41 0.38 -10.39
C THR A 51 -9.23 1.88 -10.62
N LEU A 52 -8.75 2.60 -9.60
CA LEU A 52 -8.40 4.03 -9.76
C LEU A 52 -7.39 4.23 -10.89
N SER A 53 -6.36 3.38 -10.99
CA SER A 53 -5.36 3.43 -12.07
C SER A 53 -6.01 3.24 -13.44
N THR A 54 -6.90 2.26 -13.60
CA THR A 54 -7.55 2.05 -14.90
C THR A 54 -8.55 3.14 -15.23
N GLN A 55 -9.24 3.75 -14.26
CA GLN A 55 -10.09 4.92 -14.51
C GLN A 55 -9.28 6.14 -14.96
N ILE A 56 -8.17 6.45 -14.28
CA ILE A 56 -7.25 7.53 -14.69
C ILE A 56 -6.78 7.29 -16.12
N TRP A 57 -6.35 6.07 -16.44
CA TRP A 57 -5.93 5.70 -17.80
C TRP A 57 -7.04 5.90 -18.84
N ASN A 58 -8.25 5.43 -18.56
CA ASN A 58 -9.39 5.59 -19.48
C ASN A 58 -9.74 7.07 -19.72
N THR A 59 -9.75 7.90 -18.67
CA THR A 59 -10.01 9.36 -18.81
C THR A 59 -8.90 10.08 -19.56
N TYR A 60 -7.66 9.62 -19.43
CA TYR A 60 -6.53 10.10 -20.22
C TYR A 60 -6.68 9.73 -21.70
N GLU A 61 -6.99 8.48 -22.03
CA GLU A 61 -7.22 8.04 -23.41
C GLU A 61 -8.40 8.78 -24.07
N ALA A 62 -9.45 9.07 -23.30
CA ALA A 62 -10.61 9.83 -23.75
C ALA A 62 -10.38 11.36 -23.77
N LEU A 63 -9.17 11.83 -23.45
CA LEU A 63 -8.81 13.25 -23.39
C LEU A 63 -9.62 14.10 -22.39
N PHE A 64 -10.30 13.47 -21.43
CA PHE A 64 -11.04 14.15 -20.36
C PHE A 64 -10.10 14.56 -19.21
N LEU A 65 -9.26 15.55 -19.49
CA LEU A 65 -8.22 16.05 -18.58
C LEU A 65 -8.74 16.54 -17.21
N PRO A 66 -9.88 17.25 -17.09
CA PRO A 66 -10.37 17.70 -15.79
C PRO A 66 -10.74 16.54 -14.87
N GLU A 67 -11.40 15.51 -15.40
CA GLU A 67 -11.80 14.32 -14.63
C GLU A 67 -10.57 13.50 -14.24
N MET A 68 -9.64 13.31 -15.18
CA MET A 68 -8.35 12.66 -14.92
C MET A 68 -7.60 13.35 -13.78
N ALA A 69 -7.55 14.68 -13.76
CA ALA A 69 -6.86 15.44 -12.73
C ALA A 69 -7.49 15.21 -11.34
N ILE A 70 -8.82 15.16 -11.24
CA ILE A 70 -9.51 14.87 -9.98
C ILE A 70 -9.20 13.45 -9.50
N LEU A 71 -9.29 12.46 -10.40
CA LEU A 71 -8.98 11.06 -10.06
C LEU A 71 -7.52 10.88 -9.62
N ALA A 72 -6.58 11.52 -10.32
CA ALA A 72 -5.16 11.52 -9.98
C ALA A 72 -4.90 12.21 -8.63
N MET A 73 -5.60 13.31 -8.33
CA MET A 73 -5.49 14.01 -7.05
C MET A 73 -5.97 13.11 -5.89
N VAL A 74 -7.10 12.41 -6.06
CA VAL A 74 -7.60 11.45 -5.07
C VAL A 74 -6.58 10.34 -4.82
N LEU A 75 -6.03 9.75 -5.88
CA LEU A 75 -4.98 8.73 -5.79
C LEU A 75 -3.75 9.25 -5.02
N LEU A 76 -3.33 10.48 -5.31
CA LEU A 76 -2.19 11.14 -4.67
C LEU A 76 -2.46 11.41 -3.18
N CYS A 77 -3.63 11.93 -2.83
CA CYS A 77 -4.01 12.19 -1.43
C CYS A 77 -4.02 10.90 -0.60
N ILE A 78 -4.61 9.82 -1.11
CA ILE A 78 -4.61 8.52 -0.42
C ILE A 78 -3.17 8.00 -0.25
N SER A 79 -2.37 8.09 -1.31
CA SER A 79 -0.96 7.69 -1.29
C SER A 79 -0.14 8.47 -0.26
N ALA A 80 -0.35 9.79 -0.18
CA ALA A 80 0.31 10.66 0.77
C ALA A 80 -0.08 10.32 2.23
N VAL A 81 -1.38 10.13 2.49
CA VAL A 81 -1.88 9.73 3.82
C VAL A 81 -1.30 8.38 4.24
N LEU A 82 -1.31 7.39 3.36
CA LEU A 82 -0.73 6.06 3.64
C LEU A 82 0.78 6.14 3.90
N THR A 83 1.51 6.90 3.09
CA THR A 83 2.96 7.07 3.27
C THR A 83 3.27 7.76 4.60
N TRP A 84 2.52 8.81 4.93
CA TRP A 84 2.71 9.53 6.18
C TRP A 84 2.41 8.63 7.40
N LEU A 85 1.30 7.90 7.37
CA LEU A 85 0.91 7.00 8.47
C LEU A 85 1.84 5.79 8.65
N LEU A 86 2.19 5.12 7.56
CA LEU A 86 2.88 3.82 7.61
C LEU A 86 4.40 3.95 7.57
N VAL A 87 4.94 4.99 6.92
CA VAL A 87 6.38 5.15 6.73
C VAL A 87 6.92 6.26 7.63
N VAL A 88 6.35 7.47 7.54
CA VAL A 88 6.90 8.64 8.23
C VAL A 88 6.69 8.54 9.74
N ARG A 89 5.47 8.27 10.21
CA ARG A 89 5.16 8.22 11.65
C ARG A 89 5.91 7.12 12.41
N GLN A 90 6.28 6.05 11.71
CA GLN A 90 7.05 4.95 12.29
C GLN A 90 8.54 5.26 12.40
N SER A 91 9.08 6.07 11.48
CA SER A 91 10.46 6.54 11.54
C SER A 91 10.73 7.40 12.77
N GLU A 92 9.71 8.14 13.26
CA GLU A 92 9.82 8.99 14.46
C GLU A 92 9.78 8.19 15.76
N HIS A 93 9.09 7.04 15.80
CA HIS A 93 9.03 6.16 16.98
C HIS A 93 10.29 5.32 17.21
N LEU A 94 11.16 5.21 16.19
CA LEU A 94 12.43 4.46 16.26
C LEU A 94 13.64 5.35 16.56
N ARG A 95 13.43 6.66 16.73
CA ARG A 95 14.43 7.63 17.21
C ARG A 95 14.23 7.88 18.70
#